data_AF-A0A7W0U0N0-F1
#
_entry.id   AF-A0A7W0U0N0-F1
#
_cell.length_a   1.000
_cell.length_b   1.000
_cell.length_c   1.000
_cell.angle_alpha   90.00
_cell.angle_beta   90.00
_cell.angle_gamma   90.00
#
_symmetry.space_group_name_H-M   'P 1'
#
loop_
_entity.id
_entity.type
_entity.pdbx_description
1 polymer ?
#
loop_
_entity_poly.entity_id
_entity_poly.type
_entity_poly.pdbx_seq_one_letter_code
_entity_poly.pdbx_strand_id
1 'polypeptide(L)'
;MFEEDGRLLCYPSLIRILPGDASIEIDRRKERRIRPSVVVERLASAQQAGPRFKAEPFLASLVAAYDLVVAKQGKDGGAIVKLEDVYRVLTLLPGQVRDYSKQEFARDLYLLDLSGFTDHIGRTMRWAASTGTRQAGVLTTVARSGQQQRYWGIAFQ
;
A
#
# COMPACT_ATOMS: atom_id res chain seq x y z
N MET A 1 -7.34 8.76 15.97
CA MET A 1 -8.27 7.90 15.20
C MET A 1 -9.27 8.83 14.55
N PHE A 2 -9.49 8.70 13.24
CA PHE A 2 -10.35 9.61 12.47
C PHE A 2 -11.46 8.80 11.78
N GLU A 3 -12.63 9.41 11.55
CA GLU A 3 -13.72 8.81 10.79
C GLU A 3 -13.84 9.49 9.42
N GLU A 4 -13.89 8.72 8.33
CA GLU A 4 -14.05 9.22 6.97
C GLU A 4 -14.74 8.15 6.10
N ASP A 5 -15.81 8.51 5.36
CA ASP A 5 -16.57 7.62 4.47
C ASP A 5 -17.01 6.29 5.13
N GLY A 6 -17.43 6.33 6.40
CA GLY A 6 -17.85 5.14 7.16
C GLY A 6 -16.69 4.19 7.52
N ARG A 7 -15.45 4.68 7.47
CA ARG A 7 -14.24 3.97 7.89
C ARG A 7 -13.59 4.69 9.06
N LEU A 8 -12.99 3.91 9.95
CA LEU A 8 -12.16 4.40 11.02
C LEU A 8 -10.69 4.24 10.63
N LEU A 9 -9.97 5.36 10.59
CA LEU A 9 -8.58 5.46 10.21
C LEU A 9 -7.72 5.43 11.48
N CYS A 10 -6.88 4.40 11.61
CA CYS A 10 -6.00 4.22 12.76
C CYS A 10 -4.63 3.76 12.27
N TYR A 11 -3.68 4.69 12.08
CA TYR A 11 -2.34 4.35 11.59
C TYR A 11 -1.75 3.14 12.34
N PRO A 12 -1.21 2.14 11.64
CA PRO A 12 -1.07 2.01 10.18
C PRO A 12 -2.26 1.30 9.49
N SER A 13 -3.32 0.97 10.22
CA SER A 13 -4.44 0.14 9.76
C SER A 13 -5.68 0.94 9.31
N LEU A 14 -6.37 0.38 8.32
CA LEU A 14 -7.69 0.83 7.88
C LEU A 14 -8.77 -0.07 8.49
N ILE A 15 -9.75 0.53 9.18
CA ILE A 15 -10.82 -0.20 9.84
C ILE A 15 -12.15 0.15 9.18
N ARG A 16 -12.96 -0.85 8.83
CA ARG A 16 -14.34 -0.69 8.36
C ARG A 16 -15.27 -1.51 9.23
N ILE A 17 -16.30 -0.87 9.78
CA ILE A 17 -17.31 -1.58 10.56
C ILE A 17 -18.30 -2.23 9.59
N LEU A 18 -18.68 -3.49 9.85
CA LEU A 18 -19.68 -4.25 9.09
C LEU A 18 -20.87 -4.59 10.01
N PRO A 19 -21.84 -3.66 10.18
CA PRO A 19 -22.91 -3.83 11.16
C PRO A 19 -23.77 -5.07 10.90
N GLY A 20 -24.14 -5.31 9.64
CA GLY A 20 -24.97 -6.45 9.23
C GLY A 20 -24.30 -7.82 9.44
N ASP A 21 -22.98 -7.85 9.61
CA ASP A 21 -22.19 -9.06 9.81
C ASP A 21 -21.70 -9.23 11.26
N ALA A 22 -22.00 -8.28 12.15
CA ALA A 22 -21.43 -8.16 13.50
C ALA A 22 -19.90 -8.36 13.50
N SER A 23 -19.22 -7.72 12.56
CA SER A 23 -17.77 -7.86 12.37
C SER A 23 -17.13 -6.54 11.99
N ILE A 24 -15.81 -6.49 12.10
CA ILE A 24 -15.00 -5.40 11.56
C ILE A 24 -14.08 -5.95 10.48
N GLU A 25 -13.69 -5.09 9.56
CA GLU A 25 -12.67 -5.37 8.58
C GLU A 25 -11.45 -4.53 8.92
N ILE A 26 -10.31 -5.18 9.16
CA ILE A 26 -9.02 -4.53 9.38
C ILE A 26 -8.17 -4.86 8.15
N ASP A 27 -7.75 -3.85 7.41
CA ASP A 27 -6.88 -4.01 6.23
C ASP A 27 -7.46 -5.01 5.20
N ARG A 28 -8.78 -4.91 4.95
CA ARG A 28 -9.59 -5.81 4.10
C ARG A 28 -9.72 -7.26 4.59
N ARG A 29 -9.27 -7.57 5.81
CA ARG A 29 -9.47 -8.89 6.45
C ARG A 29 -10.61 -8.81 7.46
N LYS A 30 -11.60 -9.69 7.30
CA LYS A 30 -12.76 -9.78 8.20
C LYS A 30 -12.36 -10.36 9.56
N GLU A 31 -12.72 -9.66 10.63
CA GLU A 31 -12.50 -10.02 12.03
C GLU A 31 -13.86 -10.05 12.76
N ARG A 32 -14.22 -11.22 13.29
CA ARG A 32 -15.49 -11.45 13.98
C ARG A 32 -15.38 -11.26 15.50
N ARG A 33 -14.15 -11.18 16.04
CA ARG A 33 -13.91 -10.89 17.46
C ARG A 33 -13.97 -9.39 17.70
N ILE A 34 -15.20 -8.88 17.83
CA ILE A 34 -15.50 -7.45 17.99
C ILE A 34 -15.37 -6.94 19.44
N ARG A 35 -14.94 -7.78 20.40
CA ARG A 35 -14.70 -7.33 21.77
C ARG A 35 -13.67 -6.19 21.76
N PRO A 36 -13.97 -5.01 22.33
CA PRO A 36 -13.09 -3.84 22.22
C PRO A 36 -11.64 -4.10 22.62
N SER A 37 -11.41 -4.86 23.69
CA SER A 37 -10.06 -5.24 24.15
C SER A 37 -9.26 -6.00 23.09
N VAL A 38 -9.88 -6.97 22.42
CA VAL A 38 -9.25 -7.77 21.36
C VAL A 38 -8.90 -6.90 20.15
N VAL A 39 -9.78 -5.97 19.79
CA VAL A 39 -9.55 -5.04 18.68
C VAL A 39 -8.40 -4.10 19.00
N VAL A 40 -8.40 -3.50 20.21
CA VAL A 40 -7.32 -2.61 20.67
C VAL A 40 -5.98 -3.35 20.71
N GLU A 41 -5.93 -4.57 21.25
CA GLU A 41 -4.71 -5.38 21.31
C GLU A 41 -4.18 -5.71 19.92
N ARG A 42 -5.06 -6.01 18.95
CA ARG A 42 -4.67 -6.26 17.55
C ARG A 42 -4.10 -5.03 16.89
N LEU A 43 -4.74 -3.87 17.05
CA LEU A 43 -4.26 -2.61 16.49
C LEU A 43 -2.93 -2.19 17.14
N ALA A 44 -2.82 -2.34 18.46
CA ALA A 44 -1.59 -2.09 19.20
C ALA A 44 -0.46 -3.01 18.73
N SER A 45 -0.74 -4.30 18.50
CA SER A 45 0.24 -5.24 17.96
C SER A 45 0.70 -4.85 16.55
N ALA A 46 -0.23 -4.40 15.69
CA ALA A 46 0.10 -3.92 14.35
C ALA A 46 0.94 -2.62 14.35
N GLN A 47 0.71 -1.75 15.35
CA GLN A 47 1.52 -0.55 15.58
C GLN A 47 2.91 -0.89 16.15
N GLN A 48 2.98 -1.78 17.14
CA GLN A 48 4.21 -2.18 17.84
C GLN A 48 5.14 -3.06 17.01
N ALA A 49 4.59 -3.88 16.11
CA ALA A 49 5.40 -4.67 15.17
C ALA A 49 6.34 -3.80 14.32
N GLY A 50 6.10 -2.48 14.28
CA GLY A 50 6.88 -1.52 13.53
C GLY A 50 6.77 -1.77 12.03
N PRO A 51 7.29 -0.87 11.19
CA PRO A 51 7.54 -1.22 9.82
C PRO A 51 8.61 -2.31 9.77
N ARG A 52 8.27 -3.52 9.29
CA ARG A 52 9.27 -4.47 8.74
C ARG A 52 9.95 -3.93 7.48
N PHE A 53 9.49 -2.78 7.01
CA PHE A 53 9.94 -2.04 5.86
C PHE A 53 11.43 -1.66 5.97
N LYS A 54 12.18 -2.02 4.92
CA LYS A 54 13.52 -1.50 4.65
C LYS A 54 13.49 -0.79 3.31
N ALA A 55 13.73 0.52 3.31
CA ALA A 55 13.53 1.38 2.14
C ALA A 55 14.36 0.94 0.93
N GLU A 56 15.66 0.69 1.12
CA GLU A 56 16.58 0.29 0.04
C GLU A 56 16.20 -1.04 -0.64
N PRO A 57 16.05 -2.18 0.09
CA PRO A 57 15.60 -3.44 -0.52
C PRO A 57 14.23 -3.34 -1.20
N PHE A 58 13.31 -2.55 -0.61
CA PHE A 58 12.00 -2.33 -1.17
C PHE A 58 12.08 -1.55 -2.48
N LEU A 59 12.85 -0.45 -2.51
CA LEU A 59 13.05 0.37 -3.71
C LEU A 59 13.70 -0.44 -4.83
N ALA A 60 14.72 -1.25 -4.52
CA ALA A 60 15.35 -2.15 -5.50
C ALA A 60 14.34 -3.14 -6.11
N SER A 61 13.47 -3.71 -5.27
CA SER A 61 12.41 -4.64 -5.72
C SER A 61 11.35 -3.91 -6.57
N LEU A 62 10.99 -2.68 -6.17
CA LEU A 62 10.03 -1.84 -6.86
C LEU A 62 10.51 -1.46 -8.27
N VAL A 63 11.79 -1.09 -8.37
CA VAL A 63 12.47 -0.77 -9.63
C VAL A 63 12.51 -1.99 -10.56
N ALA A 64 12.92 -3.16 -10.07
CA ALA A 64 12.95 -4.38 -10.89
C ALA A 64 11.56 -4.78 -11.39
N ALA A 65 10.54 -4.66 -10.54
CA ALA A 65 9.16 -4.92 -10.94
C ALA A 65 8.63 -3.88 -11.94
N TYR A 66 8.99 -2.60 -11.78
CA TYR A 66 8.68 -1.54 -12.75
C TYR A 66 9.27 -1.86 -14.13
N ASP A 67 10.57 -2.17 -14.19
CA ASP A 67 11.27 -2.47 -15.44
C ASP A 67 10.63 -3.67 -16.16
N LEU A 68 10.21 -4.71 -15.42
CA LEU A 68 9.48 -5.85 -15.97
C LEU A 68 8.11 -5.46 -16.54
N VAL A 69 7.36 -4.59 -15.85
CA VAL A 69 6.06 -4.11 -16.33
C VAL A 69 6.21 -3.26 -17.59
N VAL A 70 7.20 -2.36 -17.64
CA VAL A 70 7.51 -1.55 -18.82
C VAL A 70 7.84 -2.43 -20.01
N ALA A 71 8.75 -3.39 -19.84
CA ALA A 71 9.13 -4.34 -20.89
C ALA A 71 7.94 -5.17 -21.38
N LYS A 72 7.13 -5.71 -20.45
CA LYS A 72 5.94 -6.51 -20.78
C LYS A 72 4.87 -5.70 -21.53
N GLN A 73 4.77 -4.40 -21.26
CA GLN A 73 3.82 -3.50 -21.93
C GLN A 73 4.37 -2.90 -23.23
N GLY A 74 5.62 -3.19 -23.59
CA GLY A 74 6.28 -2.60 -24.78
C GLY A 74 6.40 -1.08 -24.72
N LYS A 75 6.56 -0.53 -23.51
CA LYS A 75 6.68 0.92 -23.26
C LYS A 75 8.15 1.33 -23.21
N ASP A 76 8.40 2.61 -23.48
CA ASP A 76 9.71 3.22 -23.28
C ASP A 76 10.03 3.46 -21.80
N GLY A 77 11.33 3.63 -21.50
CA GLY A 77 11.80 4.05 -20.18
C GLY A 77 11.18 5.38 -19.74
N GLY A 78 10.81 5.50 -18.47
CA GLY A 78 10.13 6.70 -17.94
C GLY A 78 8.61 6.73 -18.14
N ALA A 79 8.04 5.74 -18.83
CA ALA A 79 6.60 5.61 -18.96
C ALA A 79 5.92 5.37 -17.61
N ILE A 80 4.72 5.93 -17.45
CA ILE A 80 3.91 5.70 -16.26
C ILE A 80 3.30 4.29 -16.34
N VAL A 81 3.46 3.53 -15.25
CA VAL A 81 2.83 2.21 -15.07
C VAL A 81 1.92 2.22 -13.85
N LYS A 82 0.89 1.38 -13.87
CA LYS A 82 -0.05 1.24 -12.74
C LYS A 82 0.63 0.45 -11.62
N LEU A 83 0.49 0.93 -10.39
CA LEU A 83 1.01 0.23 -9.21
C LEU A 83 0.36 -1.14 -8.99
N GLU A 84 -0.86 -1.35 -9.47
CA GLU A 84 -1.50 -2.67 -9.45
C GLU A 84 -0.78 -3.70 -10.32
N ASP A 85 -0.22 -3.28 -11.46
CA ASP A 85 0.56 -4.17 -12.33
C ASP A 85 1.91 -4.51 -11.69
N VAL A 86 2.54 -3.51 -11.06
CA VAL A 86 3.79 -3.67 -10.30
C VAL A 86 3.57 -4.63 -9.11
N TYR A 87 2.50 -4.43 -8.33
CA TYR A 87 2.13 -5.32 -7.24
C TYR A 87 1.94 -6.76 -7.73
N ARG A 88 1.27 -6.95 -8.87
CA ARG A 88 1.06 -8.28 -9.45
C ARG A 88 2.38 -8.99 -9.79
N VAL A 89 3.38 -8.24 -10.25
CA VAL A 89 4.74 -8.77 -10.49
C VAL A 89 5.43 -9.14 -9.17
N LEU A 90 5.29 -8.33 -8.13
CA LEU A 90 5.88 -8.61 -6.81
C LEU A 90 5.23 -9.83 -6.12
N THR A 91 4.00 -10.19 -6.49
CA THR A 91 3.23 -11.28 -5.88
C THR A 91 2.85 -12.37 -6.89
N LEU A 92 3.76 -12.75 -7.80
CA LEU A 92 3.49 -13.74 -8.85
C LEU A 92 3.27 -15.16 -8.32
N LEU A 93 3.89 -15.54 -7.20
CA LEU A 93 3.78 -16.90 -6.71
C LEU A 93 2.42 -17.13 -6.03
N PRO A 94 1.81 -18.32 -6.20
CA PRO A 94 0.59 -18.68 -5.48
C PRO A 94 0.74 -18.50 -3.97
N GLY A 95 -0.23 -17.86 -3.34
CA GLY A 95 -0.23 -17.62 -1.89
C GLY A 95 0.44 -16.31 -1.45
N GLN A 96 1.35 -15.72 -2.22
CA GLN A 96 2.04 -14.48 -1.83
C GLN A 96 1.10 -13.29 -1.60
N VAL A 97 -0.01 -13.22 -2.34
CA VAL A 97 -1.05 -12.18 -2.13
C VAL A 97 -1.67 -12.26 -0.72
N ARG A 98 -1.64 -13.44 -0.08
CA ARG A 98 -2.11 -13.61 1.30
C ARG A 98 -1.07 -13.11 2.31
N ASP A 99 0.20 -13.25 1.99
CA ASP A 99 1.33 -12.89 2.86
C ASP A 99 1.76 -11.43 2.71
N TYR A 100 1.50 -10.84 1.55
CA TYR A 100 1.78 -9.45 1.23
C TYR A 100 0.61 -8.85 0.46
N SER A 101 -0.24 -8.14 1.18
CA SER A 101 -1.49 -7.58 0.67
C SER A 101 -1.27 -6.24 -0.04
N LYS A 102 -2.25 -5.84 -0.86
CA LYS A 102 -2.29 -4.49 -1.47
C LYS A 102 -2.24 -3.36 -0.43
N GLN A 103 -2.75 -3.62 0.78
CA GLN A 103 -2.76 -2.63 1.87
C GLN A 103 -1.35 -2.47 2.48
N GLU A 104 -0.65 -3.58 2.71
CA GLU A 104 0.75 -3.56 3.14
C GLU A 104 1.64 -2.90 2.08
N PHE A 105 1.42 -3.23 0.80
CA PHE A 105 2.12 -2.55 -0.29
C PHE A 105 1.85 -1.04 -0.31
N ALA A 106 0.60 -0.60 -0.13
CA ALA A 106 0.27 0.82 -0.06
C ALA A 106 0.96 1.53 1.13
N ARG A 107 1.07 0.85 2.28
CA ARG A 107 1.80 1.35 3.45
C ARG A 107 3.30 1.46 3.18
N ASP A 108 3.89 0.47 2.53
CA ASP A 108 5.32 0.46 2.21
C ASP A 108 5.65 1.56 1.18
N LEU A 109 4.77 1.81 0.21
CA LEU A 109 4.88 2.97 -0.68
C LEU A 109 4.85 4.30 0.09
N TYR A 110 3.97 4.43 1.09
CA TYR A 110 3.93 5.63 1.93
C TYR A 110 5.19 5.82 2.78
N LEU A 111 5.75 4.73 3.30
CA LEU A 111 7.00 4.79 4.04
C LEU A 111 8.18 5.15 3.12
N LEU A 112 8.18 4.66 1.88
CA LEU A 112 9.13 5.04 0.85
C LEU A 112 9.01 6.54 0.51
N ASP A 113 7.79 7.04 0.34
CA ASP A 113 7.50 8.44 0.04
C ASP A 113 8.05 9.39 1.11
N LEU A 114 7.85 9.04 2.40
CA LEU A 114 8.39 9.81 3.52
C LEU A 114 9.92 9.79 3.59
N SER A 115 10.56 8.76 3.06
CA SER A 115 11.99 8.55 3.17
C SER A 115 12.81 9.27 2.10
N GLY A 116 12.18 9.75 1.01
CA GLY A 116 12.83 10.59 0.00
C GLY A 116 13.95 9.93 -0.81
N PHE A 117 14.01 8.60 -0.88
CA PHE A 117 15.11 7.87 -1.54
C PHE A 117 15.10 8.00 -3.07
N THR A 118 16.31 8.20 -3.62
CA THR A 118 16.68 7.99 -5.03
C THR A 118 17.14 6.54 -5.21
N ASP A 119 16.97 5.95 -6.40
CA ASP A 119 17.45 4.58 -6.63
C ASP A 119 18.99 4.50 -6.66
N HIS A 120 19.51 3.28 -6.57
CA HIS A 120 20.96 2.99 -6.52
C HIS A 120 21.72 3.31 -7.83
N ILE A 121 21.02 3.52 -8.94
CA ILE A 121 21.56 3.87 -10.27
C ILE A 121 21.38 5.39 -10.53
N GLY A 122 20.82 6.13 -9.58
CA GLY A 122 20.56 7.57 -9.67
C GLY A 122 19.23 7.94 -10.33
N ARG A 123 18.36 6.96 -10.66
CA ARG A 123 17.01 7.24 -11.18
C ARG A 123 16.12 7.79 -10.08
N THR A 124 15.35 8.80 -10.44
CA THR A 124 14.39 9.42 -9.53
C THR A 124 13.01 8.81 -9.72
N MET A 125 12.41 8.35 -8.63
CA MET A 125 11.03 7.88 -8.65
C MET A 125 10.07 9.06 -8.71
N ARG A 126 9.10 8.98 -9.62
CA ARG A 126 8.03 9.95 -9.81
C ARG A 126 6.69 9.29 -9.53
N TRP A 127 5.91 9.87 -8.62
CA TRP A 127 4.49 9.57 -8.50
C TRP A 127 3.73 10.17 -9.68
N ALA A 128 2.81 9.41 -10.26
CA ALA A 128 1.97 9.95 -11.30
C ALA A 128 0.87 10.88 -10.73
N ALA A 129 0.51 11.91 -11.50
CA ALA A 129 -0.41 12.97 -11.06
C ALA A 129 -1.81 12.44 -10.69
N SER A 130 -2.48 13.16 -9.79
CA SER A 130 -3.71 12.76 -9.10
C SER A 130 -4.93 12.51 -10.01
N THR A 131 -4.88 12.85 -11.29
CA THR A 131 -6.00 12.59 -12.23
C THR A 131 -6.27 11.10 -12.44
N GLY A 132 -5.27 10.23 -12.19
CA GLY A 132 -5.44 8.77 -12.18
C GLY A 132 -6.18 8.22 -10.95
N THR A 133 -6.33 8.99 -9.86
CA THR A 133 -6.92 8.49 -8.61
C THR A 133 -8.46 8.36 -8.65
N ARG A 134 -9.09 8.70 -9.77
CA ARG A 134 -10.52 8.44 -10.05
C ARG A 134 -10.75 7.11 -10.78
N GLN A 135 -9.69 6.41 -11.17
CA GLN A 135 -9.77 5.16 -11.93
C GLN A 135 -9.69 3.92 -11.02
N ALA A 136 -10.11 2.76 -11.52
CA ALA A 136 -9.90 1.49 -10.83
C ALA A 136 -8.39 1.20 -10.64
N GLY A 137 -8.05 0.53 -9.52
CA GLY A 137 -6.66 0.13 -9.22
C GLY A 137 -5.89 1.09 -8.30
N VAL A 138 -6.55 2.09 -7.71
CA VAL A 138 -5.93 2.99 -6.71
C VAL A 138 -5.64 2.23 -5.42
N LEU A 139 -4.41 2.40 -4.94
CA LEU A 139 -3.96 1.93 -3.64
C LEU A 139 -4.16 3.05 -2.61
N THR A 140 -4.72 2.71 -1.46
CA THR A 140 -5.01 3.67 -0.38
C THR A 140 -4.38 3.18 0.90
N THR A 141 -3.69 4.08 1.61
CA THR A 141 -3.20 3.84 2.96
C THR A 141 -3.55 5.00 3.87
N VAL A 142 -3.32 4.85 5.17
CA VAL A 142 -3.54 5.89 6.18
C VAL A 142 -2.20 6.51 6.53
N ALA A 143 -2.07 7.81 6.33
CA ALA A 143 -0.87 8.56 6.71
C ALA A 143 -0.76 8.70 8.24
N ARG A 144 0.41 9.09 8.75
CA ARG A 144 0.61 9.40 10.19
C ARG A 144 -0.29 10.54 10.68
N SER A 145 -0.68 11.45 9.79
CA SER A 145 -1.67 12.50 10.08
C SER A 145 -3.09 11.97 10.26
N GLY A 146 -3.33 10.69 9.92
CA GLY A 146 -4.66 10.09 9.90
C GLY A 146 -5.43 10.31 8.61
N GLN A 147 -4.92 11.12 7.67
CA GLN A 147 -5.54 11.33 6.36
C GLN A 147 -5.27 10.15 5.40
N GLN A 148 -6.15 9.97 4.41
CA GLN A 148 -5.92 9.02 3.34
C GLN A 148 -4.80 9.48 2.41
N GLN A 149 -3.84 8.58 2.16
CA GLN A 149 -2.84 8.73 1.12
C GLN A 149 -3.15 7.77 -0.03
N ARG A 150 -3.14 8.28 -1.27
CA ARG A 150 -3.55 7.54 -2.46
C ARG A 150 -2.44 7.47 -3.49
N TYR A 151 -2.21 6.28 -4.03
CA TYR A 151 -1.22 6.01 -5.06
C TYR A 151 -1.88 5.25 -6.23
N TRP A 152 -1.55 5.63 -7.46
CA TRP A 152 -2.09 4.99 -8.65
C TRP A 152 -1.02 4.48 -9.61
N GLY A 153 0.03 5.27 -9.84
CA GLY A 153 1.07 4.94 -10.80
C GLY A 153 2.41 5.55 -10.45
N ILE A 154 3.45 4.96 -11.01
CA ILE A 154 4.84 5.36 -10.82
C ILE A 154 5.58 5.40 -12.16
N ALA A 155 6.66 6.16 -12.19
CA ALA A 155 7.67 6.16 -13.26
C ALA A 155 9.07 6.32 -12.63
N PHE A 156 10.08 5.82 -13.33
CA PHE A 156 11.50 6.05 -13.00
C PHE A 156 12.18 6.73 -14.18
N GLN A 157 12.96 7.79 -13.90
CA GLN A 157 13.73 8.54 -14.90
C GLN A 157 15.19 8.65 -14.45
#